data_AF-A0AAE0SN78-F1
#
_entry.id   AF-A0AAE0SN78-F1
#
_cell.length_a   1.000
_cell.length_b   1.000
_cell.length_c   1.000
_cell.angle_alpha   90.00
_cell.angle_beta   90.00
_cell.angle_gamma   90.00
#
_symmetry.space_group_name_H-M   'P 1'
#
loop_
_entity.id
_entity.type
_entity.pdbx_description
1 polymer ?
#
loop_
_entity_poly.entity_id
_entity_poly.type
_entity_poly.pdbx_seq_one_letter_code
_entity_poly.pdbx_strand_id
1 'polypeptide(L)'
;MYDLNVIDAYWYLNVINAHWDLNVIDAYWYLNVINAHWDLNVIDAYWYLNVINAHWDLNVIDAYWYLNVINAHWDLNVIDAYWYLNVINAHWDLNVIDAYWYLNVINAHWDLNVIDAYWYLNVINAHWDLNVIDAYWYLNVINAHWDLNKINAHWDMNLANNHWDLNVTNAHWNLNMINAQ
;
A
#
# COMPACT_ATOMS: atom_id res chain seq x y z
N MET A 1 -9.41 6.08 22.97
CA MET A 1 -8.95 4.71 23.26
C MET A 1 -10.21 3.90 23.51
N TYR A 2 -10.45 2.96 22.62
CA TYR A 2 -11.52 1.96 22.71
C TYR A 2 -10.84 0.64 22.40
N ASP A 3 -10.92 -0.29 23.35
CA ASP A 3 -10.23 -1.56 23.28
C ASP A 3 -11.35 -2.60 23.12
N LEU A 4 -11.47 -3.20 21.93
CA LEU A 4 -12.57 -4.12 21.60
C LEU A 4 -12.03 -5.41 20.99
N ASN A 5 -12.61 -6.53 21.41
CA ASN A 5 -12.44 -7.83 20.74
C ASN A 5 -13.78 -8.19 20.09
N VAL A 6 -13.77 -8.44 18.79
CA VAL A 6 -14.97 -8.56 17.95
C VAL A 6 -14.90 -9.86 17.13
N ILE A 7 -16.07 -10.41 16.78
CA ILE A 7 -16.20 -11.70 16.09
C ILE A 7 -17.11 -11.61 14.84
N ASP A 8 -17.98 -10.58 14.75
CA ASP A 8 -18.76 -10.25 13.54
C ASP A 8 -19.31 -8.80 13.63
N ALA A 9 -18.95 -7.92 12.70
CA ALA A 9 -19.21 -6.48 12.76
C ALA A 9 -19.29 -5.75 11.40
N TYR A 10 -20.43 -5.07 11.21
CA TYR A 10 -20.69 -4.15 10.10
C TYR A 10 -20.89 -2.72 10.63
N TRP A 11 -19.94 -1.81 10.37
CA TRP A 11 -19.96 -0.46 10.91
C TRP A 11 -20.04 0.60 9.80
N TYR A 12 -20.85 1.64 10.05
CA TYR A 12 -20.90 2.86 9.23
C TYR A 12 -20.74 4.07 10.16
N LEU A 13 -19.68 4.85 9.97
CA LEU A 13 -19.30 5.91 10.91
C LEU A 13 -18.75 7.15 10.19
N ASN A 14 -19.06 8.33 10.74
CA ASN A 14 -18.38 9.58 10.44
C ASN A 14 -17.65 10.04 11.71
N VAL A 15 -16.33 10.15 11.68
CA VAL A 15 -15.49 10.33 12.88
C VAL A 15 -14.51 11.48 12.68
N ILE A 16 -14.45 12.41 13.64
CA ILE A 16 -13.52 13.56 13.54
C ILE A 16 -12.14 13.22 14.12
N ASN A 17 -12.10 12.49 15.24
CA ASN A 17 -10.88 12.00 15.85
C ASN A 17 -11.14 10.66 16.56
N ALA A 18 -10.32 9.64 16.30
CA ALA A 18 -10.40 8.34 16.97
C ALA A 18 -9.03 7.71 17.21
N HIS A 19 -8.96 6.88 18.24
CA HIS A 19 -7.86 5.98 18.53
C HIS A 19 -8.47 4.63 18.94
N TRP A 20 -8.14 3.59 18.19
CA TRP A 20 -8.67 2.23 18.32
C TRP A 20 -7.53 1.22 18.47
N ASP A 21 -7.80 0.19 19.27
CA ASP A 21 -7.01 -1.01 19.50
C ASP A 21 -8.00 -2.19 19.38
N LEU A 22 -7.86 -3.04 18.37
CA LEU A 22 -8.85 -4.10 18.07
C LEU A 22 -8.19 -5.45 17.70
N ASN A 23 -8.92 -6.53 17.99
CA ASN A 23 -8.69 -7.83 17.36
C ASN A 23 -9.99 -8.27 16.65
N VAL A 24 -9.87 -8.69 15.39
CA VAL A 24 -11.00 -8.79 14.45
C VAL A 24 -10.81 -9.93 13.44
N ILE A 25 -11.89 -10.38 12.79
CA ILE A 25 -11.95 -11.73 12.21
C ILE A 25 -12.62 -11.93 10.84
N ASP A 26 -13.68 -11.28 10.35
CA ASP A 26 -14.49 -10.13 10.78
C ASP A 26 -13.88 -8.72 10.60
N ALA A 27 -14.30 -8.02 9.54
CA ALA A 27 -14.95 -6.70 9.62
C ALA A 27 -15.36 -6.19 8.22
N TYR A 28 -16.47 -5.45 8.12
CA TYR A 28 -16.91 -4.84 6.86
C TYR A 28 -17.34 -3.38 7.04
N TRP A 29 -16.43 -2.44 6.83
CA TRP A 29 -16.58 -1.06 7.34
C TRP A 29 -16.48 0.01 6.27
N TYR A 30 -17.37 1.02 6.36
CA TYR A 30 -17.39 2.20 5.49
C TYR A 30 -17.34 3.48 6.34
N LEU A 31 -16.30 4.31 6.20
CA LEU A 31 -16.11 5.52 7.03
C LEU A 31 -15.69 6.77 6.25
N ASN A 32 -16.00 7.93 6.82
CA ASN A 32 -15.26 9.17 6.59
C ASN A 32 -14.57 9.60 7.90
N VAL A 33 -13.24 9.76 7.88
CA VAL A 33 -12.44 10.07 9.08
C VAL A 33 -11.48 11.25 8.86
N ILE A 34 -11.38 12.14 9.84
CA ILE A 34 -10.53 13.35 9.74
C ILE A 34 -9.18 13.18 10.46
N ASN A 35 -9.13 12.48 11.60
CA ASN A 35 -7.89 11.95 12.19
C ASN A 35 -8.16 10.55 12.78
N ALA A 36 -7.27 9.60 12.52
CA ALA A 36 -7.31 8.25 13.07
C ALA A 36 -5.91 7.76 13.51
N HIS A 37 -5.89 6.93 14.54
CA HIS A 37 -4.79 6.01 14.83
C HIS A 37 -5.39 4.63 15.13
N TRP A 38 -5.05 3.62 14.33
CA TRP A 38 -5.51 2.25 14.55
C TRP A 38 -4.32 1.30 14.71
N ASP A 39 -4.40 0.49 15.76
CA ASP A 39 -3.59 -0.69 16.02
C ASP A 39 -4.56 -1.89 15.91
N LEU A 40 -4.38 -2.80 14.95
CA LEU A 40 -5.33 -3.89 14.69
C LEU A 40 -4.63 -5.22 14.39
N ASN A 41 -5.12 -6.32 14.96
CA ASN A 41 -4.88 -7.65 14.39
C ASN A 41 -6.19 -8.17 13.77
N VAL A 42 -6.13 -8.61 12.52
CA VAL A 42 -7.30 -8.91 11.69
C VAL A 42 -7.10 -10.25 10.98
N ILE A 43 -8.12 -11.10 10.94
CA ILE A 43 -8.15 -12.23 9.99
C ILE A 43 -8.72 -11.73 8.66
N ASP A 44 -10.04 -11.67 8.48
CA ASP A 44 -10.66 -11.18 7.24
C ASP A 44 -11.20 -9.75 7.40
N ALA A 45 -10.87 -8.81 6.50
CA ALA A 45 -11.54 -7.50 6.47
C ALA A 45 -11.73 -6.84 5.10
N TYR A 46 -12.80 -6.04 5.02
CA TYR A 46 -13.11 -5.19 3.88
C TYR A 46 -13.32 -3.75 4.36
N TRP A 47 -12.46 -2.82 3.92
CA TRP A 47 -12.59 -1.39 4.27
C TRP A 47 -12.81 -0.51 3.04
N TYR A 48 -13.80 0.36 3.14
CA TYR A 48 -13.99 1.50 2.26
C TYR A 48 -13.85 2.80 3.07
N LEU A 49 -12.82 3.60 2.82
CA LEU A 49 -12.54 4.76 3.69
C LEU A 49 -12.21 6.01 2.88
N ASN A 50 -12.77 7.15 3.30
CA ASN A 50 -12.22 8.46 2.95
C ASN A 50 -11.56 9.06 4.20
N VAL A 51 -10.26 9.35 4.12
CA VAL A 51 -9.44 9.70 5.28
C VAL A 51 -8.62 10.96 5.01
N ILE A 52 -8.65 11.93 5.91
CA ILE A 52 -7.78 13.11 5.82
C ILE A 52 -6.40 12.79 6.40
N ASN A 53 -6.33 12.17 7.57
CA ASN A 53 -5.08 11.81 8.21
C ASN A 53 -5.23 10.51 9.01
N ALA A 54 -4.33 9.55 8.82
CA ALA A 54 -4.30 8.32 9.62
C ALA A 54 -2.88 7.81 9.91
N HIS A 55 -2.77 7.09 11.02
CA HIS A 55 -1.67 6.17 11.30
C HIS A 55 -2.26 4.76 11.46
N TRP A 56 -1.63 3.78 10.82
CA TRP A 56 -2.05 2.39 10.77
C TRP A 56 -0.88 1.49 11.12
N ASP A 57 -1.06 0.64 12.14
CA ASP A 57 -0.17 -0.43 12.56
C ASP A 57 -1.01 -1.73 12.59
N LEU A 58 -0.89 -2.58 11.57
CA LEU A 58 -1.85 -3.68 11.37
C LEU A 58 -1.16 -5.01 11.02
N ASN A 59 -1.58 -6.09 11.70
CA ASN A 59 -1.28 -7.46 11.29
C ASN A 59 -2.56 -8.08 10.71
N VAL A 60 -2.52 -8.52 9.46
CA VAL A 60 -3.73 -8.89 8.70
C VAL A 60 -3.53 -10.21 7.96
N ILE A 61 -4.52 -11.09 7.96
CA ILE A 61 -4.49 -12.31 7.13
C ILE A 61 -5.01 -11.97 5.74
N ASP A 62 -6.32 -11.77 5.56
CA ASP A 62 -6.95 -11.49 4.27
C ASP A 62 -7.60 -10.10 4.26
N ALA A 63 -7.27 -9.26 3.27
CA ALA A 63 -7.88 -7.93 3.18
C ALA A 63 -8.18 -7.36 1.80
N TYR A 64 -9.24 -6.55 1.77
CA TYR A 64 -9.66 -5.75 0.63
C TYR A 64 -9.84 -4.28 1.03
N TRP A 65 -9.07 -3.40 0.38
CA TRP A 65 -8.98 -1.99 0.73
C TRP A 65 -9.36 -1.08 -0.44
N TYR A 66 -10.35 -0.23 -0.22
CA TYR A 66 -10.73 0.86 -1.13
C TYR A 66 -10.60 2.19 -0.39
N LEU A 67 -9.49 2.92 -0.56
CA LEU A 67 -9.19 4.10 0.24
C LEU A 67 -8.97 5.35 -0.63
N ASN A 68 -9.55 6.48 -0.21
CA ASN A 68 -9.13 7.82 -0.65
C ASN A 68 -8.49 8.53 0.55
N VAL A 69 -7.20 8.83 0.47
CA VAL A 69 -6.40 9.28 1.63
C VAL A 69 -5.61 10.54 1.30
N ILE A 70 -5.68 11.57 2.16
CA ILE A 70 -4.85 12.78 1.99
C ILE A 70 -3.46 12.58 2.59
N ASN A 71 -3.36 12.10 3.83
CA ASN A 71 -2.09 11.80 4.48
C ASN A 71 -2.18 10.51 5.28
N ALA A 72 -1.19 9.63 5.16
CA ALA A 72 -1.12 8.45 5.99
C ALA A 72 0.30 7.90 6.22
N HIS A 73 0.43 7.21 7.34
CA HIS A 73 1.53 6.31 7.66
C HIS A 73 0.96 4.90 7.85
N TRP A 74 1.57 3.91 7.22
CA TRP A 74 1.22 2.51 7.30
C TRP A 74 2.46 1.70 7.71
N ASP A 75 2.32 0.90 8.75
CA ASP A 75 3.18 -0.21 9.14
C ASP A 75 2.31 -1.47 9.10
N LEU A 76 2.57 -2.42 8.20
CA LEU A 76 1.69 -3.58 7.98
C LEU A 76 2.44 -4.89 7.78
N ASN A 77 1.97 -5.95 8.44
CA ASN A 77 2.29 -7.33 8.08
C ASN A 77 1.02 -8.00 7.53
N VAL A 78 1.03 -8.42 6.27
CA VAL A 78 -0.16 -8.93 5.59
C VAL A 78 0.13 -10.26 4.90
N ILE A 79 -0.82 -11.19 4.95
CA ILE A 79 -0.74 -12.44 4.18
C ILE A 79 -1.26 -12.16 2.75
N ASP A 80 -2.57 -12.05 2.56
CA ASP A 80 -3.19 -11.86 1.24
C ASP A 80 -3.93 -10.51 1.16
N ALA A 81 -3.66 -9.71 0.12
CA ALA A 81 -4.23 -8.35 0.05
C ALA A 81 -4.60 -7.82 -1.33
N TYR A 82 -5.72 -7.09 -1.40
CA TYR A 82 -6.19 -6.37 -2.58
C TYR A 82 -6.40 -4.88 -2.28
N TRP A 83 -5.61 -4.03 -2.92
CA TRP A 83 -5.50 -2.60 -2.64
C TRP A 83 -5.99 -1.78 -3.84
N TYR A 84 -6.96 -0.90 -3.62
CA TYR A 84 -7.37 0.15 -4.54
C TYR A 84 -7.28 1.50 -3.82
N LEU A 85 -6.19 2.24 -4.02
CA LEU A 85 -5.96 3.49 -3.28
C LEU A 85 -5.78 4.71 -4.20
N ASN A 86 -6.36 5.84 -3.80
CA ASN A 86 -5.95 7.16 -4.26
C ASN A 86 -5.36 7.92 -3.07
N VAL A 87 -4.06 8.26 -3.13
CA VAL A 87 -3.33 8.82 -1.99
C VAL A 87 -2.57 10.09 -2.38
N ILE A 88 -2.65 11.14 -1.56
CA ILE A 88 -1.85 12.36 -1.78
C ILE A 88 -0.46 12.18 -1.18
N ASN A 89 -0.35 11.97 0.13
CA ASN A 89 0.92 11.72 0.82
C ASN A 89 0.88 10.39 1.58
N ALA A 90 1.94 9.61 1.47
CA ALA A 90 2.07 8.30 2.09
C ALA A 90 3.48 8.00 2.61
N HIS A 91 3.54 7.28 3.73
CA HIS A 91 4.68 6.45 4.10
C HIS A 91 4.19 5.02 4.34
N TRP A 92 4.88 4.05 3.76
CA TRP A 92 4.58 2.62 3.83
C TRP A 92 5.83 1.85 4.26
N ASP A 93 5.72 1.08 5.33
CA ASP A 93 6.64 0.01 5.74
C ASP A 93 5.83 -1.29 5.77
N LEU A 94 6.08 -2.23 4.85
CA LEU A 94 5.20 -3.41 4.70
C LEU A 94 5.95 -4.71 4.45
N ASN A 95 5.51 -5.76 5.14
CA ASN A 95 5.84 -7.14 4.82
C ASN A 95 4.58 -7.84 4.29
N VAL A 96 4.58 -8.28 3.03
CA VAL A 96 3.40 -8.90 2.40
C VAL A 96 3.75 -10.24 1.74
N ILE A 97 2.88 -11.24 1.87
CA ILE A 97 3.03 -12.50 1.13
C ILE A 97 2.49 -12.30 -0.29
N ASP A 98 1.18 -12.26 -0.48
CA ASP A 98 0.55 -12.15 -1.80
C ASP A 98 -0.26 -10.83 -1.93
N ALA A 99 0.01 -10.05 -2.99
CA ALA A 99 -0.59 -8.71 -3.10
C ALA A 99 -1.00 -8.26 -4.50
N TYR A 100 -2.19 -7.66 -4.59
CA TYR A 100 -2.70 -6.99 -5.80
C TYR A 100 -2.92 -5.51 -5.53
N TRP A 101 -2.21 -4.66 -6.27
CA TRP A 101 -2.11 -3.23 -6.03
C TRP A 101 -2.58 -2.41 -7.23
N TYR A 102 -3.57 -1.55 -7.00
CA TYR A 102 -3.97 -0.49 -7.92
C TYR A 102 -3.89 0.86 -7.21
N LEU A 103 -2.87 1.67 -7.53
CA LEU A 103 -2.64 2.95 -6.86
C LEU A 103 -2.56 4.13 -7.81
N ASN A 104 -3.12 5.26 -7.37
CA ASN A 104 -2.75 6.59 -7.85
C ASN A 104 -2.16 7.37 -6.66
N VAL A 105 -0.88 7.74 -6.72
CA VAL A 105 -0.17 8.37 -5.60
C VAL A 105 0.54 9.65 -6.03
N ILE A 106 0.39 10.73 -5.28
CA ILE A 106 1.11 11.98 -5.58
C ILE A 106 2.53 11.94 -5.00
N ASN A 107 2.67 11.57 -3.72
CA ASN A 107 3.96 11.53 -3.05
C ASN A 107 4.04 10.35 -2.07
N ALA A 108 5.12 9.58 -2.14
CA ALA A 108 5.27 8.34 -1.42
C ALA A 108 6.70 8.08 -0.93
N HIS A 109 6.80 7.45 0.24
CA HIS A 109 7.96 6.66 0.63
C HIS A 109 7.50 5.22 0.88
N TRP A 110 8.25 4.25 0.37
CA TRP A 110 7.97 2.82 0.45
C TRP A 110 9.23 2.07 0.89
N ASP A 111 9.10 1.27 1.94
CA ASP A 111 10.01 0.18 2.33
C ASP A 111 9.18 -1.11 2.30
N LEU A 112 9.48 -2.03 1.36
CA LEU A 112 8.63 -3.21 1.13
C LEU A 112 9.43 -4.51 1.01
N ASN A 113 9.03 -5.51 1.80
CA ASN A 113 9.41 -6.91 1.59
C ASN A 113 8.18 -7.68 1.11
N VAL A 114 8.20 -8.18 -0.12
CA VAL A 114 7.01 -8.79 -0.75
C VAL A 114 7.36 -10.11 -1.43
N ILE A 115 6.57 -11.17 -1.22
CA ILE A 115 6.79 -12.45 -1.90
C ILE A 115 6.28 -12.35 -3.33
N ASP A 116 4.97 -12.38 -3.54
CA ASP A 116 4.34 -12.37 -4.87
C ASP A 116 3.42 -11.15 -5.03
N ALA A 117 3.60 -10.36 -6.11
CA ALA A 117 2.70 -9.21 -6.30
C ALA A 117 2.45 -8.74 -7.74
N TYR A 118 1.25 -8.16 -7.92
CA TYR A 118 0.80 -7.52 -9.14
C TYR A 118 0.55 -6.03 -8.88
N TRP A 119 1.32 -5.17 -9.54
CA TRP A 119 1.35 -3.73 -9.33
C TRP A 119 0.84 -2.97 -10.56
N TYR A 120 -0.18 -2.13 -10.38
CA TYR A 120 -0.61 -1.11 -11.34
C TYR A 120 -0.52 0.26 -10.67
N LEU A 121 0.47 1.08 -11.05
CA LEU A 121 0.76 2.35 -10.37
C LEU A 121 0.81 3.54 -11.31
N ASN A 122 0.20 4.64 -10.89
CA ASN A 122 0.50 5.99 -11.39
C ASN A 122 1.06 6.83 -10.23
N VAL A 123 2.30 7.30 -10.37
CA VAL A 123 3.03 7.98 -9.28
C VAL A 123 3.73 9.26 -9.75
N ILE A 124 3.67 10.33 -8.95
CA ILE A 124 4.23 11.67 -9.29
C ILE A 124 5.55 11.99 -8.55
N ASN A 125 5.75 11.41 -7.36
CA ASN A 125 7.02 11.44 -6.64
C ASN A 125 7.14 10.21 -5.74
N ALA A 126 8.29 9.53 -5.77
CA ALA A 126 8.50 8.35 -4.95
C ALA A 126 9.94 8.15 -4.48
N HIS A 127 10.07 7.54 -3.31
CA HIS A 127 11.25 6.81 -2.90
C HIS A 127 10.85 5.36 -2.58
N TRP A 128 11.60 4.42 -3.12
CA TRP A 128 11.37 2.97 -3.02
C TRP A 128 12.63 2.29 -2.50
N ASP A 129 12.51 1.54 -1.40
CA ASP A 129 13.41 0.44 -1.02
C ASP A 129 12.57 -0.85 -1.07
N LEU A 130 13.04 -1.85 -1.82
CA LEU A 130 12.21 -2.98 -2.26
C LEU A 130 13.00 -4.29 -2.28
N ASN A 131 12.50 -5.30 -1.58
CA ASN A 131 12.95 -6.70 -1.71
C ASN A 131 11.75 -7.55 -2.14
N VAL A 132 11.73 -8.01 -3.40
CA VAL A 132 10.55 -8.71 -3.95
C VAL A 132 10.90 -10.01 -4.64
N ILE A 133 10.22 -11.13 -4.34
CA ILE A 133 10.51 -12.43 -4.97
C ILE A 133 9.99 -12.50 -6.40
N ASP A 134 8.68 -12.60 -6.62
CA ASP A 134 8.05 -12.65 -7.96
C ASP A 134 7.08 -11.47 -8.14
N ALA A 135 7.14 -10.76 -9.28
CA ALA A 135 6.21 -9.64 -9.48
C ALA A 135 5.99 -9.19 -10.93
N TYR A 136 4.77 -8.70 -11.16
CA TYR A 136 4.32 -8.07 -12.40
C TYR A 136 4.03 -6.60 -12.15
N TRP A 137 4.61 -5.69 -12.93
CA TRP A 137 4.49 -4.24 -12.73
C TRP A 137 4.03 -3.56 -14.01
N TYR A 138 2.98 -2.73 -13.90
CA TYR A 138 2.57 -1.75 -14.90
C TYR A 138 2.65 -0.35 -14.28
N LEU A 139 3.52 0.50 -14.83
CA LEU A 139 3.98 1.71 -14.13
C LEU A 139 3.97 2.95 -15.01
N ASN A 140 3.39 4.03 -14.50
CA ASN A 140 3.60 5.38 -15.00
C ASN A 140 4.17 6.23 -13.86
N VAL A 141 5.46 6.57 -13.93
CA VAL A 141 6.17 7.23 -12.82
C VAL A 141 6.90 8.48 -13.30
N ILE A 142 6.57 9.59 -12.68
CA ILE A 142 7.34 10.84 -12.74
C ILE A 142 8.16 10.91 -11.44
N ASN A 143 9.44 11.26 -11.55
CA ASN A 143 10.38 11.51 -10.47
C ASN A 143 10.41 10.47 -9.33
N ALA A 144 11.26 9.46 -9.45
CA ALA A 144 11.50 8.54 -8.33
C ALA A 144 12.94 8.08 -8.19
N HIS A 145 13.26 7.71 -6.95
CA HIS A 145 14.46 6.96 -6.57
C HIS A 145 14.08 5.54 -6.15
N TRP A 146 14.83 4.55 -6.62
CA TRP A 146 14.62 3.13 -6.36
C TRP A 146 15.92 2.48 -5.88
N ASP A 147 15.85 1.69 -4.82
CA ASP A 147 16.73 0.54 -4.56
C ASP A 147 15.86 -0.73 -4.64
N LEU A 148 16.34 -1.77 -5.31
CA LEU A 148 15.54 -2.97 -5.60
C LEU A 148 16.36 -4.25 -5.73
N ASN A 149 16.10 -5.20 -4.84
CA ASN A 149 16.52 -6.61 -4.97
C ASN A 149 15.35 -7.46 -5.48
N LYS A 150 15.57 -8.25 -6.55
CA LYS A 150 14.49 -8.93 -7.28
C LYS A 150 14.89 -10.29 -7.87
N ILE A 151 14.01 -11.30 -7.75
CA ILE A 151 14.28 -12.67 -8.25
C ILE A 151 13.61 -12.99 -9.59
N ASN A 152 12.30 -12.73 -9.76
CA ASN A 152 11.61 -12.85 -11.05
C ASN A 152 10.72 -11.62 -11.33
N ALA A 153 10.92 -10.92 -12.44
CA ALA A 153 10.19 -9.68 -12.74
C ALA A 153 9.68 -9.55 -14.17
N HIS A 154 8.43 -9.11 -14.31
CA HIS A 154 7.84 -8.65 -15.56
C HIS A 154 7.42 -7.19 -15.43
N TRP A 155 7.99 -6.30 -16.24
CA TRP A 155 7.75 -4.86 -16.15
C TRP A 155 7.22 -4.28 -17.47
N ASP A 156 6.25 -3.38 -17.39
CA ASP A 156 5.82 -2.48 -18.46
C ASP A 156 5.76 -1.04 -17.90
N MET A 157 6.64 -0.15 -18.38
CA MET A 157 6.92 1.11 -17.69
C MET A 157 7.02 2.32 -18.61
N ASN A 158 6.37 3.41 -18.23
CA ASN A 158 6.62 4.77 -18.70
C ASN A 158 7.24 5.59 -17.56
N LEU A 159 8.53 5.93 -17.67
CA LEU A 159 9.29 6.63 -16.63
C LEU A 159 9.77 8.00 -17.12
N ALA A 160 9.68 9.02 -16.25
CA ALA A 160 10.24 10.35 -16.51
C ALA A 160 11.05 10.85 -15.31
N ASN A 161 12.33 11.20 -15.51
CA ASN A 161 13.26 11.66 -14.48
C ASN A 161 13.44 10.67 -13.31
N ASN A 162 13.74 9.40 -13.60
CA ASN A 162 13.92 8.36 -12.57
C ASN A 162 15.40 7.99 -12.38
N HIS A 163 15.75 7.65 -11.15
CA HIS A 163 17.05 7.10 -10.74
C HIS A 163 16.84 5.77 -10.01
N TRP A 164 17.72 4.81 -10.24
CA TRP A 164 17.56 3.44 -9.75
C TRP A 164 18.91 2.75 -9.51
N ASP A 165 19.00 1.99 -8.41
CA ASP A 165 19.94 0.89 -8.24
C ASP A 165 19.15 -0.43 -8.28
N LEU A 166 19.69 -1.44 -8.96
CA LEU A 166 18.93 -2.63 -9.38
C LEU A 166 19.78 -3.90 -9.28
N ASN A 167 19.42 -4.79 -8.37
CA ASN A 167 19.95 -6.14 -8.28
C ASN A 167 18.86 -7.15 -8.68
N VAL A 168 18.73 -7.37 -9.99
CA VAL A 168 17.62 -8.15 -10.58
C VAL A 168 18.12 -9.43 -11.23
N THR A 169 17.53 -10.56 -10.84
CA THR A 169 17.60 -11.82 -11.58
C THR A 169 16.32 -12.05 -12.41
N ASN A 170 16.42 -12.93 -13.41
CA ASN A 170 15.36 -13.39 -14.32
C ASN A 170 14.21 -12.38 -14.60
N ALA A 171 14.45 -11.43 -15.51
CA ALA A 171 13.46 -10.39 -15.77
C ALA A 171 13.23 -10.03 -17.24
N HIS A 172 12.01 -9.57 -17.52
CA HIS A 172 11.51 -9.17 -18.83
C HIS A 172 10.86 -7.79 -18.76
N TRP A 173 11.40 -6.80 -19.47
CA TRP A 173 10.96 -5.42 -19.37
C TRP A 173 10.53 -4.85 -20.73
N ASN A 174 9.40 -4.15 -20.75
CA ASN A 174 9.05 -3.14 -21.74
C ASN A 174 9.23 -1.76 -21.08
N LEU A 175 9.96 -0.85 -21.73
CA LEU A 175 10.42 0.37 -21.09
C LEU A 175 10.43 1.56 -22.07
N ASN A 176 9.73 2.62 -21.67
CA ASN A 176 9.73 3.93 -22.30
C ASN A 176 10.24 4.96 -21.28
N MET A 177 11.44 5.52 -21.48
CA MET A 177 12.02 6.52 -20.58
C MET A 177 12.20 7.87 -21.24
N ILE A 178 11.83 8.92 -20.50
CA ILE A 178 12.15 10.31 -20.81
C ILE A 178 12.99 10.85 -19.65
N ASN A 179 14.30 10.59 -19.71
CA ASN A 179 15.25 11.15 -18.74
C ASN A 179 15.70 12.53 -19.25
N ALA A 180 15.27 13.60 -18.56
CA ALA A 180 15.90 14.90 -18.73
C ALA A 180 17.35 14.82 -18.23
N GLN A 181 18.27 15.34 -19.05
CA GLN A 181 19.73 15.24 -18.93
C GLN A 181 20.29 15.73 -17.60
#